data_AF-W7A7I6-F1
#
_entry.id   AF-W7A7I6-F1
#
_cell.length_a   1.000
_cell.length_b   1.000
_cell.length_c   1.000
_cell.angle_alpha   90.00
_cell.angle_beta   90.00
_cell.angle_gamma   90.00
#
_symmetry.space_group_name_H-M   'P 1'
#
loop_
_entity.id
_entity.type
_entity.pdbx_description
1 polymer ?
#
loop_
_entity_poly.entity_id
_entity_poly.type
_entity_poly.pdbx_seq_one_letter_code
_entity_poly.pdbx_strand_id
1 'polypeptide(L)'
;MDGGENEARISYHEYKKRLKKLTEEIKKEKKKKTINKNKNNDNLIKLEEEMSKLNAMYTLGNADQGSEMNNPEKQKDRDKEANTHEGMNDGVVTTELYSYNAVSKKALRNIKRTQRKEMEVERIEQSRSKIGELEYEKLTEYLKQVNKTIHPIAPDGNCLYESILHQLRQTVSGCKYHEEDFLNLLREERFSLDNVNLRDYQNGGLFDFGIFSDFDPQGLSSDIMRFLAAVYILQNEDQFVHFVYATEEDEPGADTYFSYCEAIIKGVYGSEIEINALSRILKKKITVYDVNMNISYGEEHETELFICFHHKLYALGKHYNSVVDM
;
A
#
# COMPACT_ATOMS: atom_id res chain seq x y z
N MET A 1 44.38 -23.95 18.86
CA MET A 1 44.04 -23.59 20.25
C MET A 1 44.29 -22.09 20.32
N ASP A 2 43.30 -21.21 20.38
CA ASP A 2 42.03 -21.23 21.11
C ASP A 2 41.11 -20.25 20.34
N GLY A 3 39.94 -20.63 19.83
CA GLY A 3 38.75 -20.85 20.65
C GLY A 3 37.98 -19.54 20.90
N GLY A 4 37.84 -18.66 19.90
CA GLY A 4 37.01 -17.46 20.01
C GLY A 4 35.55 -17.83 20.30
N GLU A 5 35.07 -17.43 21.47
CA GLU A 5 33.72 -17.72 21.97
C GLU A 5 32.67 -17.21 20.99
N ASN A 6 31.99 -18.16 20.34
CA ASN A 6 30.86 -17.93 19.45
C ASN A 6 29.67 -17.50 20.33
N GLU A 7 29.41 -16.19 20.45
CA GLU A 7 28.22 -15.69 21.13
C GLU A 7 26.96 -16.27 20.46
N ALA A 8 26.21 -17.08 21.23
CA ALA A 8 25.14 -17.91 20.72
C ALA A 8 23.98 -17.07 20.12
N ARG A 9 23.74 -17.21 18.81
CA ARG A 9 22.52 -16.74 18.12
C ARG A 9 21.29 -17.41 18.77
N ILE A 10 20.28 -16.62 19.14
CA ILE A 10 19.06 -17.11 19.79
C ILE A 10 17.86 -17.06 18.83
N SER A 11 17.17 -18.18 18.65
CA SER A 11 15.95 -18.25 17.81
C SER A 11 14.81 -17.40 18.40
N TYR A 12 13.95 -16.82 17.54
CA TYR A 12 12.80 -16.01 17.97
C TYR A 12 11.89 -16.74 18.98
N HIS A 13 11.68 -18.05 18.80
CA HIS A 13 10.86 -18.83 19.72
C HIS A 13 11.50 -18.95 21.11
N GLU A 14 12.81 -19.08 21.15
CA GLU A 14 13.59 -19.16 22.39
C GLU A 14 13.67 -17.79 23.09
N TYR A 15 13.86 -16.72 22.32
CA TYR A 15 13.79 -15.34 22.80
C TYR A 15 12.45 -15.04 23.49
N LYS A 16 11.32 -15.34 22.83
CA LYS A 16 9.96 -15.11 23.36
C LYS A 16 9.71 -15.88 24.66
N LYS A 17 10.21 -17.13 24.75
CA LYS A 17 10.09 -17.98 25.95
C LYS A 17 10.91 -17.42 27.12
N ARG A 18 12.15 -16.97 26.87
CA ARG A 18 13.02 -16.37 27.91
C ARG A 18 12.49 -15.01 28.38
N LEU A 19 12.02 -14.17 27.47
CA LEU A 19 11.43 -12.87 27.79
C LEU A 19 10.22 -12.99 28.72
N LYS A 20 9.35 -13.98 28.50
CA LYS A 20 8.19 -14.25 29.37
C LYS A 20 8.60 -14.68 30.79
N LYS A 21 9.68 -15.45 30.93
CA LYS A 21 10.18 -15.86 32.25
C LYS A 21 10.79 -14.69 33.02
N LEU A 22 11.68 -13.93 32.37
CA LEU A 22 12.32 -12.74 32.96
C LEU A 22 11.31 -11.69 33.41
N THR A 23 10.28 -11.42 32.59
CA THR A 23 9.23 -10.46 32.94
C THR A 23 8.37 -10.90 34.14
N GLU A 24 8.08 -12.20 34.27
CA GLU A 24 7.38 -12.74 35.43
C GLU A 24 8.25 -12.76 36.69
N GLU A 25 9.55 -13.03 36.56
CA GLU A 25 10.51 -12.95 37.67
C GLU A 25 10.69 -11.51 38.17
N ILE A 26 10.77 -10.53 37.28
CA ILE A 26 10.82 -9.10 37.62
C ILE A 26 9.54 -8.67 38.32
N LYS A 27 8.36 -9.10 37.86
CA LYS A 27 7.09 -8.81 38.55
C LYS A 27 7.06 -9.43 39.94
N LYS A 28 7.53 -10.67 40.10
CA LYS A 28 7.62 -11.34 41.40
C LYS A 28 8.61 -10.63 42.32
N GLU A 29 9.76 -10.21 41.82
CA GLU A 29 10.79 -9.52 42.61
C GLU A 29 10.34 -8.11 43.00
N LYS A 30 9.65 -7.39 42.10
CA LYS A 30 8.98 -6.11 42.42
C LYS A 30 7.90 -6.27 43.50
N LYS A 31 7.15 -7.38 43.50
CA LYS A 31 6.20 -7.71 44.59
C LYS A 31 6.87 -8.11 45.91
N LYS A 32 8.11 -8.63 45.87
CA LYS A 32 8.91 -8.93 47.08
C LYS A 32 9.61 -7.70 47.66
N LYS A 33 9.89 -6.64 46.86
CA LYS A 33 10.39 -5.34 47.35
C LYS A 33 9.47 -4.70 48.40
N THR A 34 8.19 -5.04 48.40
CA THR A 34 7.22 -4.64 49.43
C THR A 34 7.49 -5.25 50.82
N ILE A 35 8.33 -6.29 50.93
CA ILE A 35 8.54 -7.04 52.19
C ILE A 35 10.02 -7.04 52.66
N ASN A 36 11.02 -6.85 51.77
CA ASN A 36 12.43 -6.76 52.20
C ASN A 36 13.27 -5.86 51.25
N LYS A 37 13.92 -4.81 51.77
CA LYS A 37 14.38 -3.65 50.95
C LYS A 37 15.76 -3.77 50.30
N ASN A 38 16.78 -4.36 50.95
CA ASN A 38 18.16 -4.18 50.46
C ASN A 38 18.65 -5.26 49.48
N LYS A 39 18.39 -6.56 49.70
CA LYS A 39 18.89 -7.64 48.82
C LYS A 39 18.11 -7.78 47.50
N ASN A 40 16.86 -7.30 47.48
CA ASN A 40 15.97 -7.41 46.32
C ASN A 40 16.23 -6.33 45.25
N ASN A 41 17.02 -5.29 45.58
CA ASN A 41 17.36 -4.27 44.61
C ASN A 41 18.42 -4.79 43.63
N ASP A 42 19.47 -5.43 44.14
CA ASP A 42 20.54 -6.01 43.32
C ASP A 42 20.02 -7.13 42.41
N ASN A 43 19.08 -7.95 42.91
CA ASN A 43 18.42 -8.98 42.08
C ASN A 43 17.59 -8.36 40.97
N LEU A 44 16.89 -7.25 41.25
CA LEU A 44 16.10 -6.57 40.22
C LEU A 44 16.99 -5.96 39.14
N ILE A 45 18.09 -5.33 39.54
CA ILE A 45 19.09 -4.76 38.63
C ILE A 45 19.68 -5.86 37.74
N LYS A 46 20.06 -7.00 38.32
CA LYS A 46 20.56 -8.17 37.57
C LYS A 46 19.55 -8.70 36.56
N LEU A 47 18.28 -8.81 36.94
CA LEU A 47 17.22 -9.26 36.04
C LEU A 47 16.96 -8.24 34.91
N GLU A 48 17.08 -6.95 35.19
CA GLU A 48 16.94 -5.88 34.19
C GLU A 48 18.14 -5.85 33.23
N GLU A 49 19.37 -6.06 33.73
CA GLU A 49 20.58 -6.23 32.91
C GLU A 49 20.52 -7.48 32.04
N GLU A 50 20.03 -8.61 32.56
CA GLU A 50 19.85 -9.85 31.82
C GLU A 50 18.80 -9.68 30.70
N MET A 51 17.73 -8.92 30.96
CA MET A 51 16.76 -8.57 29.92
C MET A 51 17.39 -7.69 28.83
N SER A 52 18.22 -6.72 29.22
CA SER A 52 18.95 -5.87 28.27
C SER A 52 19.92 -6.67 27.40
N LYS A 53 20.64 -7.64 27.98
CA LYS A 53 21.55 -8.54 27.25
C LYS A 53 20.78 -9.46 26.29
N LEU A 54 19.64 -10.01 26.74
CA LEU A 54 18.78 -10.84 25.89
C LEU A 54 18.24 -10.07 24.68
N ASN A 55 17.84 -8.81 24.88
CA ASN A 55 17.40 -7.93 23.80
C ASN A 55 18.57 -7.65 22.84
N ALA A 56 19.76 -7.31 23.36
CA ALA A 56 20.96 -7.08 22.56
C ALA A 56 21.32 -8.30 21.70
N MET A 57 21.34 -9.51 22.28
CA MET A 57 21.63 -10.77 21.58
C MET A 57 20.65 -11.05 20.42
N TYR A 58 19.37 -10.74 20.60
CA TYR A 58 18.38 -10.89 19.52
C TYR A 58 18.56 -9.82 18.42
N THR A 59 18.79 -8.55 18.79
CA THR A 59 19.04 -7.48 17.79
C THR A 59 20.35 -7.65 17.02
N LEU A 60 21.44 -8.08 17.67
CA LEU A 60 22.73 -8.35 17.00
C LEU A 60 22.65 -9.62 16.15
N GLY A 61 21.86 -10.63 16.54
CA GLY A 61 21.62 -11.84 15.75
C GLY A 61 20.80 -11.59 14.47
N ASN A 62 19.90 -10.60 14.48
CA ASN A 62 19.01 -10.28 13.35
C ASN A 62 19.51 -9.13 12.46
N ALA A 63 20.61 -8.47 12.81
CA ALA A 63 21.25 -7.48 11.94
C ALA A 63 21.92 -8.11 10.70
N ASP A 64 22.10 -9.44 10.68
CA ASP A 64 22.81 -10.17 9.63
C ASP A 64 21.93 -11.18 8.86
N GLN A 65 20.68 -11.40 9.29
CA GLN A 65 19.66 -12.14 8.54
C GLN A 65 18.28 -11.55 8.86
N GLY A 66 17.76 -10.73 7.96
CA GLY A 66 16.35 -10.36 7.99
C GLY A 66 15.52 -11.53 7.50
N SER A 67 14.57 -12.00 8.33
CA SER A 67 13.36 -12.71 7.89
C SER A 67 12.62 -13.32 9.09
N GLU A 68 11.32 -13.47 8.91
CA GLU A 68 10.48 -14.55 9.46
C GLU A 68 9.75 -14.39 10.81
N MET A 69 8.41 -14.35 10.66
CA MET A 69 7.45 -15.28 11.25
C MET A 69 6.62 -14.80 12.46
N ASN A 70 5.36 -14.50 12.11
CA ASN A 70 4.15 -15.24 12.50
C ASN A 70 3.45 -14.91 13.83
N ASN A 71 2.17 -14.49 13.68
CA ASN A 71 0.90 -15.19 14.03
C ASN A 71 0.74 -15.82 15.46
N PRO A 72 -0.47 -16.24 15.94
CA PRO A 72 -1.86 -16.04 15.47
C PRO A 72 -2.93 -15.78 16.60
N GLU A 73 -4.15 -15.46 16.14
CA GLU A 73 -5.51 -15.92 16.53
C GLU A 73 -6.00 -16.22 17.98
N LYS A 74 -7.22 -15.66 18.25
CA LYS A 74 -8.51 -16.22 18.80
C LYS A 74 -8.49 -17.01 20.14
N GLN A 75 -9.50 -17.01 21.03
CA GLN A 75 -10.93 -16.60 21.04
C GLN A 75 -11.49 -16.68 22.50
N LYS A 76 -12.48 -15.81 22.82
CA LYS A 76 -13.73 -16.02 23.62
C LYS A 76 -13.66 -16.43 25.12
N ASP A 77 -14.56 -16.04 26.04
CA ASP A 77 -15.96 -15.57 25.99
C ASP A 77 -16.31 -14.75 27.28
N ARG A 78 -17.19 -13.72 27.14
CA ARG A 78 -18.41 -13.31 27.93
C ARG A 78 -18.49 -13.53 29.47
N ASP A 79 -19.13 -12.70 30.33
CA ASP A 79 -20.12 -11.61 30.20
C ASP A 79 -20.37 -10.90 31.59
N LYS A 80 -20.99 -9.69 31.55
CA LYS A 80 -21.82 -8.96 32.56
C LYS A 80 -21.18 -8.11 33.69
N GLU A 81 -21.30 -6.77 33.63
CA GLU A 81 -22.28 -5.84 34.30
C GLU A 81 -21.90 -5.54 35.77
N ALA A 82 -21.98 -4.34 36.37
CA ALA A 82 -22.33 -2.97 36.02
C ALA A 82 -21.91 -2.03 37.20
N ASN A 83 -21.89 -0.71 36.93
CA ASN A 83 -22.26 0.42 37.82
C ASN A 83 -21.30 1.10 38.84
N THR A 84 -21.07 2.39 38.52
CA THR A 84 -21.27 3.65 39.31
C THR A 84 -20.34 4.11 40.46
N HIS A 85 -19.70 5.26 40.16
CA HIS A 85 -19.59 6.55 40.90
C HIS A 85 -18.77 6.74 42.19
N GLU A 86 -18.01 7.86 42.14
CA GLU A 86 -17.55 8.80 43.19
C GLU A 86 -16.51 8.31 44.23
N GLY A 87 -15.49 9.06 44.62
CA GLY A 87 -15.05 10.43 44.33
C GLY A 87 -13.86 10.79 45.25
N MET A 88 -13.05 11.78 44.83
CA MET A 88 -12.09 12.63 45.58
C MET A 88 -11.02 11.99 46.50
N ASN A 89 -9.82 12.51 46.74
CA ASN A 89 -8.90 13.52 46.23
C ASN A 89 -7.82 13.60 47.33
N ASP A 90 -6.53 13.44 47.05
CA ASP A 90 -5.52 14.45 47.43
C ASP A 90 -4.14 14.10 46.84
N GLY A 91 -3.43 15.13 46.37
CA GLY A 91 -2.07 15.05 45.82
C GLY A 91 -1.04 14.67 46.88
N VAL A 92 0.26 14.53 46.61
CA VAL A 92 1.14 15.26 45.70
C VAL A 92 2.44 14.42 45.59
N VAL A 93 3.17 14.57 44.47
CA VAL A 93 4.57 14.17 44.23
C VAL A 93 4.83 12.73 43.75
N THR A 94 4.52 12.45 42.48
CA THR A 94 5.27 11.44 41.69
C THR A 94 5.64 11.94 40.28
N THR A 95 5.49 13.24 40.02
CA THR A 95 5.67 13.86 38.70
C THR A 95 7.14 13.94 38.22
N GLU A 96 8.14 13.55 39.03
CA GLU A 96 9.56 13.75 38.68
C GLU A 96 10.41 12.48 38.51
N LEU A 97 9.85 11.26 38.47
CA LEU A 97 10.65 10.03 38.24
C LEU A 97 10.35 9.24 36.95
N TYR A 98 9.58 9.81 36.02
CA TYR A 98 9.30 9.20 34.70
C TYR A 98 9.93 9.96 33.53
N SER A 99 11.10 10.56 33.74
CA SER A 99 11.88 11.19 32.68
C SER A 99 13.01 10.29 32.19
N TYR A 100 12.70 9.11 31.65
CA TYR A 100 13.51 8.44 30.62
C TYR A 100 12.60 7.46 29.85
N ASN A 101 12.47 7.70 28.54
CA ASN A 101 11.75 6.90 27.53
C ASN A 101 10.21 7.03 27.44
N ALA A 102 9.66 8.24 27.60
CA ALA A 102 8.33 8.55 27.08
C ALA A 102 8.39 8.75 25.56
N VAL A 103 8.24 7.67 24.78
CA VAL A 103 8.00 7.77 23.33
C VAL A 103 6.79 8.67 23.12
N SER A 104 7.00 9.80 22.44
CA SER A 104 5.95 10.82 22.21
C SER A 104 4.68 10.19 21.64
N LYS A 105 3.49 10.69 22.00
CA LYS A 105 2.21 10.27 21.39
C LYS A 105 2.26 10.27 19.85
N LYS A 106 3.04 11.18 19.25
CA LYS A 106 3.30 11.22 17.80
C LYS A 106 4.14 10.04 17.33
N ALA A 107 5.20 9.68 18.06
CA ALA A 107 6.04 8.53 17.77
C ALA A 107 5.27 7.20 17.93
N LEU A 108 4.41 7.07 18.95
CA LEU A 108 3.54 5.90 19.12
C LEU A 108 2.52 5.76 17.98
N ARG A 109 1.95 6.87 17.49
CA ARG A 109 1.09 6.89 16.29
C ARG A 109 1.86 6.47 15.03
N ASN A 110 3.10 6.94 14.87
CA ASN A 110 3.94 6.57 13.74
C ASN A 110 4.29 5.07 13.76
N ILE A 111 4.70 4.54 14.92
CA ILE A 111 4.96 3.10 15.11
C ILE A 111 3.72 2.26 14.78
N LYS A 112 2.55 2.68 15.25
CA LYS A 112 1.29 1.98 14.92
C LYS A 112 0.94 2.05 13.43
N ARG A 113 1.28 3.16 12.76
CA ARG A 113 1.11 3.32 11.31
C ARG A 113 2.08 2.46 10.51
N THR A 114 3.35 2.38 10.92
CA THR A 114 4.35 1.51 10.27
C THR A 114 4.00 0.04 10.44
N GLN A 115 3.65 -0.40 11.66
CA GLN A 115 3.20 -1.77 11.91
C GLN A 115 1.98 -2.16 11.05
N ARG A 116 1.02 -1.25 10.88
CA ARG A 116 -0.13 -1.49 9.99
C ARG A 116 0.27 -1.65 8.52
N LYS A 117 1.20 -0.82 8.04
CA LYS A 117 1.72 -0.93 6.67
C LYS A 117 2.49 -2.22 6.46
N GLU A 118 3.33 -2.61 7.42
CA GLU A 118 4.10 -3.87 7.38
C GLU A 118 3.18 -5.09 7.34
N MET A 119 2.16 -5.15 8.21
CA MET A 119 1.16 -6.24 8.18
C MET A 119 0.40 -6.29 6.85
N GLU A 120 0.09 -5.14 6.25
CA GLU A 120 -0.59 -5.10 4.96
C GLU A 120 0.31 -5.62 3.83
N VAL A 121 1.59 -5.24 3.80
CA VAL A 121 2.58 -5.74 2.85
C VAL A 121 2.76 -7.26 3.01
N GLU A 122 2.87 -7.76 4.24
CA GLU A 122 2.99 -9.20 4.49
C GLU A 122 1.75 -9.97 4.01
N ARG A 123 0.55 -9.43 4.23
CA ARG A 123 -0.70 -10.01 3.74
C ARG A 123 -0.75 -10.04 2.20
N ILE A 124 -0.32 -8.97 1.55
CA ILE A 124 -0.23 -8.89 0.08
C ILE A 124 0.76 -9.94 -0.44
N GLU A 125 1.92 -10.08 0.18
CA GLU A 125 2.93 -11.05 -0.23
C GLU A 125 2.42 -12.49 -0.08
N GLN A 126 1.73 -12.79 1.03
CA GLN A 126 1.09 -14.09 1.26
C GLN A 126 -0.06 -14.39 0.29
N SER A 127 -0.63 -13.37 -0.36
CA SER A 127 -1.70 -13.54 -1.35
C SER A 127 -1.19 -13.87 -2.76
N ARG A 128 0.13 -13.87 -2.95
CA ARG A 128 0.74 -14.23 -4.23
C ARG A 128 0.53 -15.71 -4.54
N SER A 129 0.27 -16.00 -5.81
CA SER A 129 0.16 -17.38 -6.27
C SER A 129 1.53 -17.90 -6.70
N LYS A 130 1.79 -19.21 -6.53
CA LYS A 130 3.04 -19.83 -7.00
C LYS A 130 3.28 -19.66 -8.51
N ILE A 131 2.20 -19.64 -9.31
CA ILE A 131 2.28 -19.37 -10.75
C ILE A 131 2.66 -17.90 -10.98
N GLY A 132 2.07 -16.99 -10.19
CA GLY A 132 2.35 -15.57 -10.20
C GLY A 132 3.76 -15.20 -9.78
N GLU A 133 4.36 -15.93 -8.84
CA GLU A 133 5.77 -15.76 -8.45
C GLU A 133 6.70 -16.08 -9.62
N LEU A 134 6.48 -17.20 -10.32
CA LEU A 134 7.26 -17.56 -11.50
C LEU A 134 7.09 -16.53 -12.64
N GLU A 135 5.88 -16.00 -12.80
CA GLU A 135 5.60 -14.92 -13.75
C GLU A 135 6.37 -13.64 -13.38
N TYR A 136 6.32 -13.25 -12.11
CA TYR A 136 7.02 -12.08 -11.58
C TYR A 136 8.54 -12.20 -11.74
N GLU A 137 9.11 -13.37 -11.42
CA GLU A 137 10.54 -13.65 -11.58
C GLU A 137 10.99 -13.54 -13.05
N LYS A 138 10.25 -14.17 -13.97
CA LYS A 138 10.53 -14.09 -15.41
C LYS A 138 10.50 -12.66 -15.92
N LEU A 139 9.47 -11.91 -15.54
CA LEU A 139 9.33 -10.52 -15.95
C LEU A 139 10.43 -9.63 -15.35
N THR A 140 10.81 -9.88 -14.10
CA THR A 140 11.93 -9.19 -13.44
C THR A 140 13.26 -9.47 -14.14
N GLU A 141 13.51 -10.72 -14.53
CA GLU A 141 14.72 -11.10 -15.27
C GLU A 141 14.76 -10.47 -16.66
N TYR A 142 13.62 -10.42 -17.36
CA TYR A 142 13.47 -9.71 -18.62
C TYR A 142 13.74 -8.20 -18.46
N LEU A 143 13.15 -7.56 -17.46
CA LEU A 143 13.32 -6.12 -17.21
C LEU A 143 14.77 -5.76 -16.85
N LYS A 144 15.50 -6.64 -16.14
CA LYS A 144 16.93 -6.46 -15.85
C LYS A 144 17.77 -6.34 -17.13
N GLN A 145 17.42 -7.06 -18.19
CA GLN A 145 18.15 -7.00 -19.47
C GLN A 145 18.02 -5.64 -20.15
N VAL A 146 16.95 -4.89 -19.86
CA VAL A 146 16.70 -3.53 -20.37
C VAL A 146 16.95 -2.45 -19.30
N ASN A 147 17.71 -2.77 -18.25
CA ASN A 147 18.05 -1.88 -17.13
C ASN A 147 16.84 -1.27 -16.40
N LYS A 148 15.78 -2.06 -16.23
CA LYS A 148 14.55 -1.68 -15.53
C LYS A 148 14.21 -2.66 -14.41
N THR A 149 13.36 -2.23 -13.48
CA THR A 149 12.85 -3.05 -12.38
C THR A 149 11.39 -2.73 -12.07
N ILE A 150 10.71 -3.67 -11.41
CA ILE A 150 9.30 -3.53 -11.04
C ILE A 150 9.19 -2.72 -9.75
N HIS A 151 8.34 -1.69 -9.77
CA HIS A 151 7.86 -1.00 -8.59
C HIS A 151 6.45 -1.54 -8.23
N PRO A 152 6.27 -2.17 -7.06
CA PRO A 152 5.01 -2.79 -6.68
C PRO A 152 3.92 -1.75 -6.40
N ILE A 153 2.74 -1.97 -6.98
CA ILE A 153 1.51 -1.22 -6.74
C ILE A 153 0.56 -2.08 -5.91
N ALA A 154 -0.29 -1.44 -5.09
CA ALA A 154 -1.26 -2.14 -4.27
C ALA A 154 -2.21 -2.99 -5.15
N PRO A 155 -2.52 -4.25 -4.76
CA PRO A 155 -3.39 -5.14 -5.53
C PRO A 155 -4.87 -4.83 -5.26
N ASP A 156 -5.29 -3.65 -5.70
CA ASP A 156 -6.68 -3.21 -5.68
C ASP A 156 -7.19 -2.97 -7.11
N GLY A 157 -8.48 -2.62 -7.24
CA GLY A 157 -9.09 -2.33 -8.54
C GLY A 157 -8.44 -1.15 -9.27
N ASN A 158 -7.66 -0.30 -8.59
CA ASN A 158 -7.04 0.91 -9.12
C ASN A 158 -5.61 0.69 -9.63
N CYS A 159 -5.07 -0.53 -9.54
CA CYS A 159 -3.67 -0.84 -9.87
C CYS A 159 -3.21 -0.29 -11.23
N LEU A 160 -4.06 -0.33 -12.27
CA LEU A 160 -3.76 0.27 -13.57
C LEU A 160 -3.46 1.77 -13.44
N TYR A 161 -4.39 2.53 -12.89
CA TYR A 161 -4.30 3.98 -12.76
C TYR A 161 -3.15 4.39 -11.85
N GLU A 162 -2.97 3.70 -10.71
CA GLU A 162 -1.88 3.97 -9.77
C GLU A 162 -0.50 3.65 -10.39
N SER A 163 -0.40 2.62 -11.24
CA SER A 163 0.86 2.32 -11.94
C SER A 163 1.29 3.43 -12.90
N ILE A 164 0.32 4.03 -13.61
CA ILE A 164 0.53 5.17 -14.52
C ILE A 164 0.82 6.45 -13.72
N LEU A 165 0.05 6.74 -12.67
CA LEU A 165 0.29 7.88 -11.78
C LEU A 165 1.67 7.83 -11.15
N HIS A 166 2.13 6.65 -10.74
CA HIS A 166 3.49 6.47 -10.22
C HIS A 166 4.56 6.81 -11.28
N GLN A 167 4.36 6.47 -12.56
CA GLN A 167 5.27 6.88 -13.64
C GLN A 167 5.27 8.39 -13.87
N LEU A 168 4.09 9.01 -13.90
CA LEU A 168 3.94 10.45 -14.08
C LEU A 168 4.66 11.23 -12.97
N ARG A 169 4.53 10.79 -11.71
CA ARG A 169 5.16 11.46 -10.56
C ARG A 169 6.69 11.37 -10.54
N GLN A 170 7.28 10.41 -11.25
CA GLN A 170 8.74 10.29 -11.39
C GLN A 170 9.29 11.17 -12.51
N THR A 171 8.46 11.46 -13.52
CA THR A 171 8.83 12.24 -14.69
C THR A 171 8.45 13.70 -14.48
N VAL A 172 9.13 14.39 -13.55
CA VAL A 172 8.85 15.81 -13.25
C VAL A 172 9.33 16.68 -14.41
N SER A 173 8.44 16.91 -15.37
CA SER A 173 8.54 17.96 -16.38
C SER A 173 7.72 19.16 -15.92
N GLY A 174 8.11 20.38 -16.33
CA GLY A 174 7.45 21.62 -15.89
C GLY A 174 5.94 21.58 -16.09
N CYS A 175 5.19 21.42 -15.00
CA CYS A 175 3.74 21.43 -15.01
C CYS A 175 3.22 22.86 -15.23
N LYS A 176 2.15 22.96 -16.01
CA LYS A 176 1.44 24.22 -16.30
C LYS A 176 0.09 24.31 -15.61
N TYR A 177 -0.51 23.15 -15.34
CA TYR A 177 -1.85 23.03 -14.80
C TYR A 177 -1.85 22.26 -13.49
N HIS A 178 -2.76 22.62 -12.60
CA HIS A 178 -2.92 22.02 -11.28
C HIS A 178 -4.37 21.60 -11.03
N GLU A 179 -4.62 21.02 -9.85
CA GLU A 179 -5.95 20.53 -9.44
C GLU A 179 -7.04 21.59 -9.58
N GLU A 180 -6.74 22.86 -9.29
CA GLU A 180 -7.69 23.96 -9.44
C GLU A 180 -8.15 24.17 -10.89
N ASP A 181 -7.27 23.98 -11.88
CA ASP A 181 -7.64 24.13 -13.29
C ASP A 181 -8.64 23.05 -13.72
N PHE A 182 -8.45 21.82 -13.23
CA PHE A 182 -9.39 20.73 -13.45
C PHE A 182 -10.75 20.99 -12.78
N LEU A 183 -10.74 21.44 -11.53
CA LEU A 183 -11.97 21.79 -10.81
C LEU A 183 -12.73 22.95 -11.49
N ASN A 184 -12.00 23.95 -11.99
CA ASN A 184 -12.57 25.04 -12.77
C ASN A 184 -13.20 24.56 -14.09
N LEU A 185 -12.56 23.59 -14.77
CA LEU A 185 -13.11 22.98 -15.99
C LEU A 185 -14.45 22.28 -15.72
N LEU A 186 -14.56 21.62 -14.56
CA LEU A 186 -15.80 20.98 -14.11
C LEU A 186 -16.83 21.98 -13.55
N ARG A 187 -16.40 23.19 -13.17
CA ARG A 187 -17.19 24.16 -12.38
C ARG A 187 -17.62 23.59 -11.03
N GLU A 188 -16.74 22.82 -10.40
CA GLU A 188 -16.96 22.16 -9.12
C GLU A 188 -15.92 22.59 -8.09
N GLU A 189 -16.28 22.63 -6.81
CA GLU A 189 -15.33 22.94 -5.74
C GLU A 189 -14.49 21.72 -5.32
N ARG A 190 -15.03 20.51 -5.53
CA ARG A 190 -14.39 19.24 -5.19
C ARG A 190 -14.81 18.17 -6.16
N PHE A 191 -13.86 17.31 -6.51
CA PHE A 191 -14.12 16.17 -7.36
C PHE A 191 -14.41 14.90 -6.55
N SER A 192 -15.43 14.16 -6.95
CA SER A 192 -15.75 12.81 -6.44
C SER A 192 -16.50 12.04 -7.51
N LEU A 193 -16.12 10.77 -7.73
CA LEU A 193 -16.80 9.90 -8.69
C LEU A 193 -18.28 9.68 -8.36
N ASP A 194 -18.65 9.70 -7.08
CA ASP A 194 -20.04 9.48 -6.64
C ASP A 194 -21.00 10.56 -7.16
N ASN A 195 -20.47 11.74 -7.52
CA ASN A 195 -21.25 12.87 -8.03
C ASN A 195 -21.24 12.96 -9.56
N VAL A 196 -20.51 12.09 -10.25
CA VAL A 196 -20.37 12.14 -11.71
C VAL A 196 -21.60 11.52 -12.37
N ASN A 197 -22.27 12.29 -13.22
CA ASN A 197 -23.28 11.79 -14.15
C ASN A 197 -22.72 11.77 -15.58
N LEU A 198 -22.39 10.58 -16.10
CA LEU A 198 -21.80 10.44 -17.44
C LEU A 198 -22.73 10.89 -18.58
N ARG A 199 -24.05 10.94 -18.36
CA ARG A 199 -25.00 11.44 -19.38
C ARG A 199 -24.78 12.91 -19.71
N ASP A 200 -24.21 13.68 -18.78
CA ASP A 200 -23.85 15.08 -19.01
C ASP A 200 -22.71 15.21 -20.02
N TYR A 201 -21.82 14.21 -20.11
CA TYR A 201 -20.69 14.19 -21.05
C TYR A 201 -21.04 13.55 -22.39
N GLN A 202 -22.13 12.77 -22.45
CA GLN A 202 -22.70 12.26 -23.69
C GLN A 202 -23.46 13.35 -24.45
N ASN A 203 -24.19 14.23 -23.74
CA ASN A 203 -25.09 15.22 -24.33
C ASN A 203 -24.65 16.68 -24.18
N GLY A 204 -23.75 16.99 -23.23
CA GLY A 204 -23.42 18.35 -22.79
C GLY A 204 -22.21 19.00 -23.46
N GLY A 205 -21.69 18.41 -24.55
CA GLY A 205 -20.57 18.92 -25.33
C GLY A 205 -19.23 18.23 -25.01
N LEU A 206 -18.21 18.53 -25.83
CA LEU A 206 -16.90 17.89 -25.74
C LEU A 206 -16.14 18.34 -24.47
N PHE A 207 -15.58 17.40 -23.73
CA PHE A 207 -14.71 17.70 -22.59
C PHE A 207 -13.31 18.07 -23.08
N ASP A 208 -12.71 19.11 -22.50
CA ASP A 208 -11.37 19.54 -22.88
C ASP A 208 -10.29 18.76 -22.13
N PHE A 209 -9.62 17.85 -22.83
CA PHE A 209 -8.50 17.07 -22.29
C PHE A 209 -7.14 17.77 -22.41
N GLY A 210 -7.08 18.96 -23.02
CA GLY A 210 -5.82 19.62 -23.40
C GLY A 210 -4.86 19.87 -22.23
N ILE A 211 -5.41 20.12 -21.04
CA ILE A 211 -4.63 20.44 -19.84
C ILE A 211 -3.81 19.24 -19.33
N PHE A 212 -4.24 18.00 -19.58
CA PHE A 212 -3.66 16.80 -18.95
C PHE A 212 -2.29 16.40 -19.48
N SER A 213 -1.86 16.94 -20.62
CA SER A 213 -0.53 16.71 -21.16
C SER A 213 0.60 17.38 -20.34
N ASP A 214 0.29 18.50 -19.66
CA ASP A 214 1.22 19.30 -18.85
C ASP A 214 0.71 19.47 -17.41
N PHE A 215 -0.15 18.57 -16.95
CA PHE A 215 -0.79 18.65 -15.63
C PHE A 215 0.12 18.13 -14.52
N ASP A 216 0.09 18.77 -13.36
CA ASP A 216 0.84 18.36 -12.18
C ASP A 216 0.40 16.97 -11.68
N PRO A 217 1.25 15.94 -11.77
CA PRO A 217 0.91 14.58 -11.36
C PRO A 217 0.55 14.43 -9.88
N GLN A 218 0.88 15.42 -9.05
CA GLN A 218 0.56 15.44 -7.62
C GLN A 218 -0.92 15.78 -7.37
N GLY A 219 -1.55 16.52 -8.28
CA GLY A 219 -2.99 16.81 -8.24
C GLY A 219 -3.87 15.73 -8.86
N LEU A 220 -3.28 14.68 -9.44
CA LEU A 220 -4.01 13.56 -10.03
C LEU A 220 -4.20 12.41 -9.03
N SER A 221 -5.40 11.84 -9.04
CA SER A 221 -5.80 10.65 -8.29
C SER A 221 -6.31 9.54 -9.22
N SER A 222 -6.40 8.30 -8.72
CA SER A 222 -7.02 7.19 -9.46
C SER A 222 -8.43 7.52 -9.93
N ASP A 223 -9.16 8.28 -9.13
CA ASP A 223 -10.55 8.65 -9.39
C ASP A 223 -10.65 9.63 -10.55
N ILE A 224 -9.76 10.63 -10.59
CA ILE A 224 -9.65 11.55 -11.73
C ILE A 224 -9.27 10.77 -12.98
N MET A 225 -8.27 9.89 -12.90
CA MET A 225 -7.83 9.09 -14.04
C MET A 225 -8.94 8.17 -14.59
N ARG A 226 -9.76 7.57 -13.72
CA ARG A 226 -10.95 6.79 -14.11
C ARG A 226 -11.97 7.66 -14.84
N PHE A 227 -12.27 8.83 -14.29
CA PHE A 227 -13.19 9.76 -14.92
C PHE A 227 -12.71 10.20 -16.30
N LEU A 228 -11.43 10.57 -16.43
CA LEU A 228 -10.85 10.96 -17.70
C LEU A 228 -10.93 9.83 -18.74
N ALA A 229 -10.57 8.61 -18.36
CA ALA A 229 -10.69 7.45 -19.24
C ALA A 229 -12.14 7.23 -19.67
N ALA A 230 -13.09 7.20 -18.72
CA ALA A 230 -14.50 6.98 -19.01
C ALA A 230 -15.09 8.05 -19.93
N VAL A 231 -14.83 9.33 -19.66
CA VAL A 231 -15.33 10.44 -20.49
C VAL A 231 -14.68 10.43 -21.87
N TYR A 232 -13.38 10.15 -21.96
CA TYR A 232 -12.69 10.11 -23.25
C TYR A 232 -13.22 8.98 -24.12
N ILE A 233 -13.36 7.78 -23.55
CA ILE A 233 -13.95 6.62 -24.24
C ILE A 233 -15.35 7.02 -24.71
N LEU A 234 -16.22 7.46 -23.79
CA LEU A 234 -17.60 7.87 -24.10
C LEU A 234 -17.70 8.88 -25.26
N GLN A 235 -16.77 9.84 -25.35
CA GLN A 235 -16.77 10.89 -26.38
C GLN A 235 -16.07 10.49 -27.70
N ASN A 236 -15.47 9.31 -27.79
CA ASN A 236 -14.74 8.81 -28.96
C ASN A 236 -15.23 7.40 -29.35
N GLU A 237 -16.55 7.19 -29.35
CA GLU A 237 -17.19 5.88 -29.53
C GLU A 237 -16.68 5.11 -30.76
N ASP A 238 -16.53 5.79 -31.90
CA ASP A 238 -16.05 5.21 -33.16
C ASP A 238 -14.70 4.49 -33.04
N GLN A 239 -13.84 4.94 -32.12
CA GLN A 239 -12.51 4.38 -31.91
C GLN A 239 -12.51 3.17 -30.96
N PHE A 240 -13.55 3.02 -30.14
CA PHE A 240 -13.56 2.06 -29.03
C PHE A 240 -14.68 1.03 -29.12
N VAL A 241 -15.76 1.31 -29.86
CA VAL A 241 -16.98 0.48 -29.92
C VAL A 241 -16.71 -0.98 -30.29
N HIS A 242 -15.68 -1.25 -31.11
CA HIS A 242 -15.32 -2.61 -31.52
C HIS A 242 -14.59 -3.42 -30.44
N PHE A 243 -14.09 -2.78 -29.39
CA PHE A 243 -13.43 -3.43 -28.26
C PHE A 243 -14.38 -3.68 -27.08
N VAL A 244 -15.54 -3.01 -27.08
CA VAL A 244 -16.58 -3.15 -26.06
C VAL A 244 -17.66 -4.09 -26.56
N TYR A 245 -17.86 -5.21 -25.87
CA TYR A 245 -18.85 -6.22 -26.26
C TYR A 245 -19.79 -6.53 -25.09
N ALA A 246 -21.03 -6.87 -25.44
CA ALA A 246 -22.01 -7.29 -24.45
C ALA A 246 -21.64 -8.67 -23.90
N THR A 247 -21.73 -8.83 -22.60
CA THR A 247 -21.62 -10.10 -21.89
C THR A 247 -23.01 -10.73 -21.71
N GLU A 248 -23.06 -12.01 -21.40
CA GLU A 248 -24.34 -12.71 -21.13
C GLU A 248 -25.08 -12.15 -19.91
N GLU A 249 -24.39 -11.40 -19.06
CA GLU A 249 -24.93 -10.73 -17.87
C GLU A 249 -25.63 -9.40 -18.20
N ASP A 250 -25.42 -8.86 -19.40
CA ASP A 250 -25.99 -7.57 -19.79
C ASP A 250 -27.48 -7.66 -20.10
N GLU A 251 -28.24 -6.64 -19.68
CA GLU A 251 -29.66 -6.55 -19.97
C GLU A 251 -29.90 -6.43 -21.49
N PRO A 252 -30.84 -7.21 -22.07
CA PRO A 252 -31.14 -7.12 -23.49
C PRO A 252 -31.59 -5.71 -23.90
N GLY A 253 -30.86 -5.09 -24.85
CA GLY A 253 -31.13 -3.74 -25.34
C GLY A 253 -30.50 -2.62 -24.49
N ALA A 254 -29.69 -2.95 -23.49
CA ALA A 254 -28.87 -1.97 -22.80
C ALA A 254 -27.85 -1.33 -23.75
N ASP A 255 -27.54 -0.06 -23.49
CA ASP A 255 -26.43 0.65 -24.11
C ASP A 255 -25.11 0.11 -23.52
N THR A 256 -24.63 -1.02 -24.04
CA THR A 256 -23.42 -1.71 -23.55
C THR A 256 -22.22 -0.78 -23.50
N TYR A 257 -22.11 0.12 -24.49
CA TYR A 257 -21.01 1.06 -24.57
C TYR A 257 -21.04 2.09 -23.43
N PHE A 258 -22.20 2.67 -23.17
CA PHE A 258 -22.38 3.56 -22.03
C PHE A 258 -22.22 2.82 -20.69
N SER A 259 -22.78 1.62 -20.56
CA SER A 259 -22.65 0.78 -19.35
C SER A 259 -21.20 0.45 -19.05
N TYR A 260 -20.38 0.22 -20.08
CA TYR A 260 -18.94 0.04 -19.93
C TYR A 260 -18.27 1.28 -19.33
N CYS A 261 -18.58 2.47 -19.85
CA CYS A 261 -18.05 3.72 -19.31
C CYS A 261 -18.49 3.96 -17.85
N GLU A 262 -19.71 3.59 -17.49
CA GLU A 262 -20.16 3.60 -16.09
C GLU A 262 -19.41 2.61 -15.22
N ALA A 263 -19.08 1.42 -15.72
CA ALA A 263 -18.33 0.42 -14.97
C ALA A 263 -16.92 0.91 -14.62
N ILE A 264 -16.29 1.69 -15.49
CA ILE A 264 -14.99 2.33 -15.25
C ILE A 264 -15.02 3.20 -13.98
N ILE A 265 -16.01 4.09 -13.86
CA ILE A 265 -16.15 4.96 -12.69
C ILE A 265 -16.62 4.20 -11.43
N LYS A 266 -17.29 3.05 -11.60
CA LYS A 266 -17.72 2.16 -10.50
C LYS A 266 -16.62 1.21 -10.00
N GLY A 267 -15.40 1.33 -10.51
CA GLY A 267 -14.25 0.61 -9.97
C GLY A 267 -13.92 -0.72 -10.67
N VAL A 268 -14.42 -0.96 -11.89
CA VAL A 268 -14.00 -2.13 -12.67
C VAL A 268 -12.48 -2.13 -12.92
N TYR A 269 -11.90 -3.32 -13.05
CA TYR A 269 -10.49 -3.48 -13.40
C TYR A 269 -10.22 -2.89 -14.79
N GLY A 270 -9.17 -2.07 -14.87
CA GLY A 270 -8.76 -1.49 -16.14
C GLY A 270 -8.15 -2.50 -17.11
N SER A 271 -8.23 -2.18 -18.39
CA SER A 271 -7.83 -3.00 -19.53
C SER A 271 -6.98 -2.18 -20.53
N GLU A 272 -6.71 -2.77 -21.69
CA GLU A 272 -6.06 -2.08 -22.80
C GLU A 272 -6.85 -0.86 -23.33
N ILE A 273 -8.18 -0.88 -23.19
CA ILE A 273 -9.06 0.21 -23.65
C ILE A 273 -8.74 1.50 -22.89
N GLU A 274 -8.64 1.42 -21.55
CA GLU A 274 -8.28 2.56 -20.70
C GLU A 274 -6.84 3.02 -20.93
N ILE A 275 -5.90 2.09 -21.16
CA ILE A 275 -4.50 2.44 -21.45
C ILE A 275 -4.42 3.25 -22.74
N ASN A 276 -5.13 2.83 -23.78
CA ASN A 276 -5.19 3.53 -25.05
C ASN A 276 -5.79 4.94 -24.89
N ALA A 277 -6.90 5.07 -24.16
CA ALA A 277 -7.49 6.36 -23.85
C ALA A 277 -6.53 7.28 -23.07
N LEU A 278 -5.93 6.77 -21.98
CA LEU A 278 -5.02 7.55 -21.12
C LEU A 278 -3.74 7.96 -21.85
N SER A 279 -3.22 7.12 -22.75
CA SER A 279 -2.06 7.45 -23.59
C SER A 279 -2.31 8.72 -24.40
N ARG A 280 -3.50 8.85 -25.01
CA ARG A 280 -3.91 10.02 -25.82
C ARG A 280 -4.18 11.25 -24.97
N ILE A 281 -4.86 11.09 -23.83
CA ILE A 281 -5.17 12.19 -22.90
C ILE A 281 -3.88 12.83 -22.35
N LEU A 282 -2.94 11.99 -21.90
CA LEU A 282 -1.68 12.44 -21.34
C LEU A 282 -0.65 12.83 -22.40
N LYS A 283 -0.90 12.48 -23.68
CA LYS A 283 0.06 12.56 -24.79
C LYS A 283 1.39 11.89 -24.44
N LYS A 284 1.29 10.69 -23.86
CA LYS A 284 2.42 9.85 -23.46
C LYS A 284 2.28 8.48 -24.10
N LYS A 285 3.38 7.96 -24.63
CA LYS A 285 3.46 6.55 -25.01
C LYS A 285 3.39 5.72 -23.73
N ILE A 286 2.60 4.65 -23.71
CA ILE A 286 2.54 3.73 -22.57
C ILE A 286 2.96 2.35 -23.04
N THR A 287 4.05 1.83 -22.50
CA THR A 287 4.54 0.48 -22.79
C THR A 287 4.23 -0.45 -21.63
N VAL A 288 3.51 -1.52 -21.95
CA VAL A 288 3.11 -2.58 -21.03
C VAL A 288 4.03 -3.78 -21.25
N TYR A 289 4.81 -4.10 -20.23
CA TYR A 289 5.63 -5.32 -20.19
C TYR A 289 4.81 -6.50 -19.67
N ASP A 290 4.72 -7.57 -20.45
CA ASP A 290 4.09 -8.83 -20.08
C ASP A 290 5.06 -9.97 -20.41
N VAL A 291 4.98 -11.08 -19.65
CA VAL A 291 5.82 -12.26 -19.86
C VAL A 291 5.72 -12.87 -21.27
N ASN A 292 4.63 -12.61 -21.98
CA ASN A 292 4.39 -13.15 -23.33
C ASN A 292 4.81 -12.17 -24.44
N MET A 293 4.55 -10.88 -24.27
CA MET A 293 4.85 -9.84 -25.27
C MET A 293 4.80 -8.45 -24.63
N ASN A 294 5.45 -7.48 -25.26
CA ASN A 294 5.29 -6.08 -24.88
C ASN A 294 4.34 -5.40 -25.87
N ILE A 295 3.48 -4.54 -25.34
CA ILE A 295 2.54 -3.76 -26.15
C ILE A 295 2.75 -2.28 -25.83
N SER A 296 2.86 -1.46 -26.86
CA SER A 296 2.97 -0.01 -26.74
C SER A 296 1.72 0.66 -27.27
N TYR A 297 1.25 1.69 -26.55
CA TYR A 297 0.11 2.52 -26.93
C TYR A 297 0.59 3.97 -27.11
N GLY A 298 0.06 4.67 -28.11
CA GLY A 298 0.44 6.05 -28.42
C GLY A 298 1.87 6.19 -28.92
N GLU A 299 2.27 5.39 -29.91
CA GLU A 299 3.63 5.40 -30.50
C GLU A 299 4.02 6.76 -31.10
N GLU A 300 3.03 7.61 -31.40
CA GLU A 300 3.21 8.98 -31.88
C GLU A 300 3.74 9.95 -30.80
N HIS A 301 3.74 9.56 -29.53
CA HIS A 301 4.14 10.41 -28.42
C HIS A 301 5.63 10.22 -28.06
N GLU A 302 6.35 11.34 -27.91
CA GLU A 302 7.81 11.33 -27.65
C GLU A 302 8.18 10.84 -26.25
N THR A 303 7.31 11.05 -25.27
CA THR A 303 7.59 10.73 -23.86
C THR A 303 6.87 9.45 -23.48
N GLU A 304 7.57 8.56 -22.79
CA GLU A 304 7.15 7.19 -22.57
C GLU A 304 7.04 6.85 -21.08
N LEU A 305 5.97 6.12 -20.73
CA LEU A 305 5.71 5.56 -19.41
C LEU A 305 5.79 4.04 -19.48
N PHE A 306 6.32 3.42 -18.43
CA PHE A 306 6.52 1.97 -18.38
C PHE A 306 5.71 1.35 -17.23
N ILE A 307 4.86 0.41 -17.58
CA ILE A 307 4.11 -0.42 -16.63
C ILE A 307 4.29 -1.89 -16.99
N CYS A 308 3.97 -2.79 -16.07
CA CYS A 308 3.99 -4.22 -16.34
C CYS A 308 2.70 -4.89 -15.90
N PHE A 309 2.32 -5.92 -16.63
CA PHE A 309 1.10 -6.66 -16.44
C PHE A 309 1.41 -8.06 -15.94
N HIS A 310 0.63 -8.49 -14.95
CA HIS A 310 0.67 -9.83 -14.42
C HIS A 310 -0.70 -10.48 -14.53
N HIS A 311 -0.76 -11.68 -15.09
CA HIS A 311 -2.00 -12.46 -15.27
C HIS A 311 -2.45 -13.12 -13.97
N LYS A 312 -1.50 -13.59 -13.16
CA LYS A 312 -1.80 -14.46 -11.99
C LYS A 312 -0.95 -14.14 -10.76
N LEU A 313 -0.41 -12.91 -10.67
CA LEU A 313 0.41 -12.51 -9.52
C LEU A 313 -0.34 -12.67 -8.21
N TYR A 314 -1.61 -12.24 -8.17
CA TYR A 314 -2.47 -12.31 -7.00
C TYR A 314 -3.68 -13.22 -7.24
N ALA A 315 -4.31 -13.67 -6.16
CA ALA A 315 -5.53 -14.50 -6.22
C ALA A 315 -6.70 -13.84 -6.96
N LEU A 316 -6.75 -12.49 -6.96
CA LEU A 316 -7.77 -11.71 -7.68
C LEU A 316 -7.54 -11.64 -9.20
N GLY A 317 -6.43 -12.20 -9.69
CA GLY A 317 -6.13 -12.33 -11.11
C GLY A 317 -5.20 -11.24 -11.61
N LYS A 318 -5.67 -10.50 -12.63
CA LYS A 318 -4.91 -9.53 -13.41
C LYS A 318 -4.46 -8.35 -12.54
N HIS A 319 -3.20 -7.92 -12.68
CA HIS A 319 -2.60 -6.86 -11.88
C HIS A 319 -1.58 -6.04 -12.66
N TYR A 320 -1.54 -4.74 -12.44
CA TYR A 320 -0.54 -3.84 -13.01
C TYR A 320 0.43 -3.34 -11.95
N ASN A 321 1.71 -3.35 -12.27
CA ASN A 321 2.76 -2.67 -11.50
C ASN A 321 3.42 -1.60 -12.36
N SER A 322 4.11 -0.67 -11.71
CA SER A 322 4.89 0.36 -12.39
C SER A 322 6.29 -0.18 -12.69
N VAL A 323 6.96 0.31 -13.74
CA VAL A 323 8.31 -0.12 -14.11
C VAL A 323 9.25 1.08 -14.10
N VAL A 324 10.34 1.00 -13.35
CA VAL A 324 11.27 2.11 -13.14
C VAL A 324 12.67 1.72 -13.61
N ASP A 325 13.49 2.73 -13.90
CA ASP A 325 14.90 2.49 -14.22
C ASP A 325 15.65 1.98 -12.98
N MET A 326 16.63 1.10 -13.20
CA MET A 326 17.44 0.49 -12.15
C MET A 326 18.58 1.38 -11.66
#